data_AF-A0A960XP91-F1
#
_entry.id   AF-A0A960XP91-F1
#
_cell.length_a   1.000
_cell.length_b   1.000
_cell.length_c   1.000
_cell.angle_alpha   90.00
_cell.angle_beta   90.00
_cell.angle_gamma   90.00
#
_symmetry.space_group_name_H-M   'P 1'
#
loop_
_entity.id
_entity.type
_entity.pdbx_description
1 polymer ?
#
loop_
_entity_poly.entity_id
_entity_poly.type
_entity_poly.pdbx_seq_one_letter_code
_entity_poly.pdbx_strand_id
1 'polypeptide(L)' 'MITVENLEARAGSFRLAGVNLALPGGSHGVLMGRTGSGKTTLLEAICGLRPVLAGR' A
#
# COMPACT_ATOMS: atom_id res chain seq x y z
N MET A 1 5.96 10.96 8.41
CA MET A 1 6.75 9.78 8.01
C MET A 1 5.76 8.66 7.78
N ILE A 2 5.81 8.00 6.61
CA ILE A 2 4.97 6.84 6.31
C ILE A 2 5.89 5.64 6.20
N THR A 3 5.60 4.58 6.94
CA THR A 3 6.34 3.32 6.87
C THR A 3 5.33 2.21 6.69
N VAL A 4 5.60 1.31 5.75
CA VAL A 4 4.80 0.12 5.48
C VAL A 4 5.74 -1.07 5.53
N GLU A 5 5.36 -2.09 6.29
CA GLU A 5 6.14 -3.30 6.50
C GLU A 5 5.30 -4.54 6.24
N ASN A 6 5.68 -5.30 5.21
CA ASN A 6 5.03 -6.54 4.77
C ASN A 6 3.51 -6.42 4.65
N LEU A 7 3.02 -5.27 4.17
CA LEU A 7 1.59 -5.02 4.07
C LEU A 7 0.96 -5.94 3.03
N GLU A 8 -0.14 -6.56 3.44
CA GLU A 8 -1.02 -7.32 2.58
C GLU A 8 -2.44 -6.77 2.59
N ALA A 9 -3.05 -6.71 1.42
CA ALA A 9 -4.43 -6.26 1.24
C ALA A 9 -5.08 -6.95 0.04
N ARG A 10 -6.42 -6.98 0.00
CA ARG A 10 -7.17 -7.67 -1.05
C ARG A 10 -8.19 -6.76 -1.71
N ALA A 11 -8.33 -6.91 -3.03
CA ALA A 11 -9.31 -6.24 -3.89
C ALA A 11 -10.03 -7.26 -4.78
N GLY A 12 -11.17 -7.79 -4.30
CA GLY A 12 -11.84 -8.90 -5.00
C GLY A 12 -10.93 -10.12 -5.10
N SER A 13 -10.57 -10.54 -6.31
CA SER A 13 -9.60 -11.62 -6.56
C SER A 13 -8.14 -11.18 -6.52
N PHE A 14 -7.85 -9.87 -6.61
CA PHE A 14 -6.50 -9.34 -6.57
C PHE A 14 -5.95 -9.31 -5.14
N ARG A 15 -4.70 -9.75 -4.95
CA ARG A 15 -3.97 -9.69 -3.68
C ARG A 15 -2.72 -8.86 -3.86
N LEU A 16 -2.60 -7.81 -3.04
CA LEU A 16 -1.36 -7.08 -2.80
C LEU A 16 -0.67 -7.76 -1.60
N ALA A 17 0.59 -8.13 -1.74
CA ALA A 17 1.30 -8.85 -0.68
C ALA A 17 2.76 -8.40 -0.54
N GLY A 18 3.26 -8.39 0.69
CA GLY A 18 4.66 -8.14 1.00
C GLY A 18 5.16 -6.74 0.61
N VAL A 19 4.29 -5.73 0.64
CA VAL A 19 4.70 -4.36 0.31
C VAL A 19 5.50 -3.76 1.45
N ASN A 20 6.68 -3.26 1.12
CA ASN A 20 7.57 -2.56 2.03
C ASN A 20 7.92 -1.20 1.41
N LEU A 21 7.69 -0.10 2.13
CA LEU A 21 8.11 1.23 1.70
C LEU A 21 8.34 2.14 2.91
N ALA A 22 9.21 3.13 2.73
CA ALA A 22 9.41 4.20 3.68
C ALA A 22 9.40 5.54 2.95
N LEU A 23 8.57 6.48 3.41
CA LEU A 23 8.52 7.85 2.95
C LEU A 23 8.90 8.79 4.11
N PRO A 24 10.08 9.43 4.06
CA PRO A 24 10.52 10.38 5.08
C PRO A 24 9.55 11.54 5.28
N GLY A 25 9.51 12.10 6.49
CA GLY A 25 8.77 13.34 6.74
C GLY A 25 9.31 14.49 5.88
N GLY A 26 8.42 15.35 5.39
CA GLY A 26 8.79 16.47 4.52
C GLY A 26 9.12 16.10 3.07
N SER A 27 9.00 14.82 2.69
CA SER A 27 9.20 14.36 1.31
C SER A 27 7.89 14.20 0.55
N HIS A 28 7.98 14.23 -0.78
CA HIS A 28 6.87 13.96 -1.70
C HIS A 28 7.15 12.66 -2.46
N GLY A 29 6.28 11.67 -2.29
CA GLY A 29 6.37 10.38 -2.98
C GLY A 29 5.37 10.28 -4.12
N VAL A 30 5.77 9.66 -5.24
CA VAL A 30 4.89 9.34 -6.36
C VAL A 30 4.83 7.82 -6.53
N LEU A 31 3.62 7.25 -6.41
CA LEU A 31 3.40 5.82 -6.61
C LEU A 31 3.08 5.53 -8.09
N MET A 32 4.03 4.96 -8.80
CA MET A 32 3.90 4.62 -10.23
C MET A 32 3.69 3.12 -10.47
N GLY A 33 3.08 2.79 -11.60
CA GLY A 33 2.85 1.40 -12.03
C GLY A 33 1.68 1.26 -13.00
N ARG A 34 1.61 0.13 -13.70
CA ARG A 34 0.53 -0.17 -14.66
C ARG A 34 -0.86 -0.17 -14.00
N THR A 35 -1.92 0.02 -14.78
CA THR A 35 -3.29 -0.19 -14.30
C THR A 35 -3.46 -1.61 -13.75
N GLY A 36 -4.16 -1.75 -12.62
CA GLY A 36 -4.35 -3.03 -11.94
C GLY A 36 -3.17 -3.50 -11.06
N SER A 37 -2.06 -2.75 -10.96
CA SER A 37 -0.91 -3.14 -10.14
C SER A 37 -1.10 -3.01 -8.62
N GLY A 38 -2.30 -2.63 -8.14
CA GLY A 38 -2.59 -2.49 -6.72
C GLY A 38 -2.30 -1.12 -6.09
N LYS A 39 -2.05 -0.07 -6.88
CA LYS A 39 -1.76 1.29 -6.34
C LYS A 39 -2.88 1.82 -5.45
N THR A 40 -4.12 1.81 -5.96
CA THR A 40 -5.30 2.23 -5.20
C THR A 40 -5.49 1.36 -3.96
N THR A 41 -5.31 0.04 -4.09
CA THR A 41 -5.38 -0.91 -2.97
C THR A 41 -4.36 -0.58 -1.88
N LEU A 42 -3.12 -0.23 -2.24
CA LEU A 42 -2.08 0.17 -1.30
C LEU A 42 -2.43 1.48 -0.59
N LEU A 43 -2.82 2.52 -1.34
CA LEU A 43 -3.14 3.82 -0.77
C LEU A 43 -4.37 3.78 0.15
N GLU A 44 -5.42 3.04 -0.24
CA GLU A 44 -6.58 2.83 0.62
C GLU A 44 -6.22 2.08 1.91
N ALA A 45 -5.32 1.09 1.84
CA ALA A 45 -4.85 0.36 3.02
C ALA A 45 -4.05 1.28 3.96
N ILE A 46 -3.13 2.09 3.43
CA ILE A 46 -2.35 3.07 4.20
C ILE A 46 -3.28 4.11 4.88
N CYS A 47 -4.33 4.54 4.18
CA CYS A 47 -5.30 5.51 4.72
C CYS A 47 -6.35 4.88 5.66
N GLY A 48 -6.30 3.57 5.92
CA GLY A 48 -7.29 2.87 6.75
C GLY A 48 -8.68 2.74 6.11
N LEU A 49 -8.79 2.98 4.80
CA LEU A 49 -10.04 2.83 4.03
C LEU A 49 -10.28 1.39 3.56
N ARG A 50 -9.23 0.56 3.62
CA ARG A 50 -9.29 -0.85 3.26
C ARG A 50 -8.63 -1.69 4.36
N PRO A 51 -9.23 -2.84 4.75
CA PRO A 51 -8.64 -3.72 5.74
C PRO A 51 -7.27 -4.24 5.30
N VAL A 52 -6.29 -4.13 6.21
CA VAL A 52 -4.99 -4.78 6.09
C VAL A 52 -5.14 -6.23 6.57
N LEU A 53 -4.70 -7.18 5.74
CA LEU A 53 -4.76 -8.60 6.05
C LEU A 53 -3.58 -9.07 6.90
N ALA A 54 -2.41 -8.46 6.69
CA ALA A 54 -1.18 -8.70 7.42
C ALA A 54 -0.22 -7.52 7.24
N GLY A 55 0.78 -7.40 8.13
CA GLY A 55 1.72 -6.29 8.13
C GLY A 55 1.18 -5.04 8.83
N ARG A 56 1.91 -3.93 8.71
CA ARG A 56 1.54 -2.62 9.27
C ARG A 56 2.03 -1.47 8.40
#